data_AF-A0AAN8X8Z3-F1
#
_entry.id   AF-A0AAN8X8Z3-F1
#
_cell.length_a   1.000
_cell.length_b   1.000
_cell.length_c   1.000
_cell.angle_alpha   90.00
_cell.angle_beta   90.00
_cell.angle_gamma   90.00
#
_symmetry.space_group_name_H-M   'P 1'
#
loop_
_entity.id
_entity.type
_entity.pdbx_description
1 polymer ?
#
loop_
_entity_poly.entity_id
_entity_poly.type
_entity_poly.pdbx_seq_one_letter_code
_entity_poly.pdbx_strand_id
1 'polypeptide(L)' 'MEEDEDELKYELLPWVLGCKWCRTYSSLLCIHDEIFWKLDCRAVVSRKCCEQ' A
#
# COMPACT_ATOMS: atom_id res chain seq x y z
N MET A 1 -2.56 -1.85 5.70
CA MET A 1 -2.66 -1.60 7.16
C MET A 1 -3.28 -2.79 7.88
N GLU A 2 -4.38 -3.35 7.38
CA GLU A 2 -5.15 -4.43 8.04
C GLU A 2 -4.44 -5.80 8.08
N GLU A 3 -3.62 -6.13 7.09
CA GLU A 3 -2.90 -7.41 7.05
C GLU A 3 -1.66 -7.36 7.95
N ASP A 4 -1.56 -8.30 8.90
CA ASP A 4 -0.39 -8.46 9.78
C ASP A 4 0.81 -9.09 9.05
N GLU A 5 0.59 -9.80 7.94
CA GLU A 5 1.63 -10.45 7.14
C GLU A 5 2.11 -9.53 6.01
N ASP A 6 3.34 -9.02 6.11
CA ASP A 6 3.89 -8.08 5.14
C ASP A 6 4.38 -8.74 3.84
N GLU A 7 4.75 -10.01 3.87
CA GLU A 7 5.30 -10.72 2.70
C GLU A 7 4.29 -10.83 1.55
N LEU A 8 3.01 -11.07 1.87
CA LEU A 8 1.92 -11.13 0.90
C LEU A 8 1.76 -9.82 0.12
N LYS A 9 2.01 -8.67 0.75
CA LYS A 9 1.92 -7.36 0.11
C LYS A 9 2.98 -7.16 -0.95
N TYR A 10 4.15 -7.79 -0.80
CA TYR A 10 5.25 -7.67 -1.76
C TYR A 10 5.00 -8.48 -3.04
N GLU A 11 4.11 -9.47 -3.01
CA GLU A 11 3.69 -10.19 -4.22
C GLU A 11 3.00 -9.28 -5.24
N LEU A 12 2.47 -8.14 -4.81
CA LEU A 12 1.86 -7.13 -5.69
C LEU A 12 2.90 -6.35 -6.52
N LEU A 13 4.12 -6.18 -5.99
CA LEU A 13 5.13 -5.28 -6.57
C LEU A 13 5.53 -5.64 -8.01
N PRO A 14 5.75 -6.92 -8.39
CA PRO A 14 6.01 -7.30 -9.78
C PRO A 14 4.89 -6.92 -10.75
N TRP A 15 3.62 -6.95 -10.30
CA TRP A 15 2.47 -6.63 -11.15
C TRP A 15 2.37 -5.13 -11.44
N VAL A 16 2.70 -4.29 -10.45
CA VAL A 16 2.60 -2.84 -10.56
C VAL A 16 3.84 -2.22 -11.20
N LEU A 17 5.03 -2.73 -10.86
CA LEU A 17 6.32 -2.13 -11.24
C LEU A 17 7.09 -2.94 -12.30
N GLY A 18 6.57 -4.11 -12.69
CA GLY A 18 7.17 -4.99 -13.68
C GLY A 18 8.43 -5.70 -13.21
N CYS A 19 9.21 -6.24 -14.15
CA CYS A 19 10.38 -7.08 -13.86
C CYS A 19 11.53 -6.39 -13.09
N LYS A 20 11.50 -5.06 -12.98
CA LYS A 20 12.49 -4.25 -12.22
C LYS A 20 11.94 -3.75 -10.88
N TRP A 21 10.86 -4.35 -10.37
CA TRP A 21 10.20 -3.94 -9.13
C TRP A 21 11.17 -3.83 -7.95
N CYS A 22 12.11 -4.77 -7.79
CA CYS A 22 13.10 -4.73 -6.70
C CYS A 22 13.96 -3.45 -6.68
N ARG A 23 14.14 -2.79 -7.82
CA ARG A 23 14.91 -1.54 -7.93
C ARG A 23 14.05 -0.28 -7.83
N THR A 24 12.74 -0.43 -7.96
CA THR A 24 11.79 0.69 -8.13
C THR A 24 10.76 0.76 -7.01
N TYR A 25 10.67 -0.24 -6.13
CA TYR A 25 9.67 -0.30 -5.06
C TYR A 25 9.69 0.92 -4.14
N SER A 26 10.87 1.52 -3.91
CA SER A 26 10.99 2.76 -3.11
C SER A 26 10.16 3.91 -3.66
N SER A 27 10.03 4.03 -4.99
CA SER A 27 9.18 5.06 -5.61
C SER A 27 7.70 4.84 -5.34
N LEU A 28 7.25 3.58 -5.29
CA LEU A 28 5.87 3.24 -4.93
C LEU A 28 5.59 3.54 -3.45
N LEU A 29 6.56 3.28 -2.57
CA LEU A 29 6.46 3.63 -1.15
C LEU A 29 6.34 5.15 -0.94
N CYS A 30 7.09 5.96 -1.69
CA CYS A 30 6.90 7.43 -1.64
C CYS A 30 5.47 7.84 -2.03
N ILE A 31 4.89 7.24 -3.06
CA ILE A 31 3.52 7.52 -3.49
C ILE A 31 2.51 7.07 -2.42
N HIS A 32 2.72 5.89 -1.83
CA HIS A 32 1.90 5.41 -0.71
C HIS A 32 1.92 6.40 0.45
N ASP A 33 3.09 6.90 0.83
CA ASP A 33 3.23 7.87 1.92
C ASP A 33 2.53 9.19 1.57
N GLU A 34 2.67 9.69 0.35
CA GLU A 34 1.95 10.87 -0.11
C GLU A 34 0.42 10.70 0.00
N ILE A 35 -0.11 9.54 -0.36
CA ILE A 35 -1.53 9.22 -0.23
C ILE A 35 -1.92 9.20 1.24
N PHE A 36 -1.12 8.54 2.08
CA PHE A 36 -1.37 8.46 3.52
C PHE A 36 -1.42 9.86 4.17
N TRP A 37 -0.50 10.74 3.80
CA TRP A 37 -0.50 12.13 4.25
C TRP A 37 -1.70 12.92 3.73
N LYS A 38 -2.09 12.74 2.46
CA LYS A 38 -3.29 13.37 1.89
C LYS A 38 -4.59 12.94 2.58
N LEU A 39 -4.59 11.79 3.25
CA LEU A 39 -5.72 11.29 4.03
C LEU A 39 -5.71 11.78 5.49
N ASP A 40 -4.84 12.73 5.85
CA ASP A 40 -4.56 13.15 7.23
C ASP A 40 -4.20 11.96 8.14
N CYS A 41 -3.41 11.02 7.62
CA CYS A 41 -3.01 9.79 8.31
C CYS A 41 -4.16 8.86 8.71
N ARG A 42 -5.35 9.01 8.12
CA ARG A 42 -6.52 8.16 8.39
C ARG A 42 -6.54 6.91 7.51
N ALA A 43 -5.64 5.97 7.77
CA ALA A 43 -5.62 4.67 7.06
C ALA A 43 -6.52 3.60 7.69
N VAL A 44 -7.01 3.82 8.92
CA VAL A 44 -7.92 2.87 9.60
C VAL A 44 -9.33 3.03 9.04
N VAL A 45 -9.95 1.92 8.63
CA VAL A 45 -11.32 1.91 8.13
C VAL A 45 -12.15 0.97 8.98
N SER A 46 -13.24 1.47 9.56
CA SER A 46 -14.16 0.60 10.31
C SER A 46 -14.85 -0.39 9.37
N ARG A 47 -15.11 -1.62 9.85
CA ARG A 47 -15.88 -2.62 9.10
C ARG A 47 -17.21 -2.09 8.56
N LYS A 48 -17.94 -1.30 9.36
CA LYS A 48 -19.20 -0.68 8.95
C LYS A 48 -19.01 0.19 7.70
N CYS A 49 -17.92 0.94 7.61
CA CYS A 49 -17.59 1.78 6.44
C CYS A 49 -17.36 0.94 5.18
N CYS A 50 -16.73 -0.24 5.32
CA CYS A 50 -16.52 -1.16 4.19
C CYS A 50 -17.81 -1.83 3.69
N GLU A 51 -18.84 -1.94 4.54
CA GLU A 51 -20.13 -2.57 4.24
C GLU A 51 -21.21 -1.58 3.76
N GLN A 52 -20.87 -0.28 3.62
CA GLN A 52 -21.74 0.78 3.08
C GLN A 52 -21.73 0.81 1.55
#